data_AF-A0A0P6RMC9-F1
#
_entry.id   AF-A0A0P6RMC9-F1
#
_cell.length_a   1.000
_cell.length_b   1.000
_cell.length_c   1.000
_cell.angle_alpha   90.00
_cell.angle_beta   90.00
_cell.angle_gamma   90.00
#
_symmetry.space_group_name_H-M   'P 1'
#
loop_
_entity.id
_entity.type
_entity.pdbx_description
1 polymer ?
#
loop_
_entity_poly.entity_id
_entity_poly.type
_entity_poly.pdbx_seq_one_letter_code
_entity_poly.pdbx_strand_id
1 'polypeptide(L)'
;MRKLIAALLLSFNALAILLLAPAQAQQNPQDTVWIQVAARPTLASANQEARAFAAKIPDVAGFSLGGGWYGVLIGPYTRQDATRVLQVYRAEGQIPRDSFIALPNNLRNQFYPLGDGAAQATQPVQVPEATATPEPTQAEEPVSVAEPAAPALPDETRAEARRSEQRLSRDERKDLQIALKAAGFYNSAIDGAFGRGTRRSMSDWQTAKGFEVTGVLTTAQRQILLDDYNAPLISVGMRRITDTRAGVSMEIPAGEVAFNRYEPPFAHYDAAGDLGVRVLLISQRGDKSTLYGLYDIMQTLEIVPLEGPRERKDKSFTLEGRNSRFVSFTQASLKNGEIKGFTLIWPAGDYARRSRVLTAMQDSFERTEGVLDDAAGADIQQNIDLLSGLEIRKPKISRSGFFVSTDGVAVTTADVVQGCTRVTLDHGYPAEVLAVDAQTGLALLRPSQTLAPMAVAELSPQSPRLQSEIAVSGFSYEGVLGAPSLTWGTLADIKSLEGDTNLARLELSAQPGDAGGPVVDKSGAVLGMLLPQAGEGRQLPGDVSFAVNAAAIGSAMEAAGLSATSHAPAGSALPNQALVLRATGMTVLVSCWE
;
A
#
# COMPACT_ATOMS: atom_id res chain seq x y z
N MET A 1 31.73 47.33 -15.89
CA MET A 1 31.52 48.79 -15.77
C MET A 1 30.29 49.18 -16.57
N ARG A 2 29.29 49.78 -15.89
CA ARG A 2 28.16 50.58 -16.43
C ARG A 2 27.39 49.89 -17.57
N LYS A 3 26.35 49.09 -17.31
CA LYS A 3 25.01 49.54 -16.92
C LYS A 3 24.33 48.52 -15.98
N LEU A 4 24.59 48.68 -14.69
CA LEU A 4 23.70 48.32 -13.59
C LEU A 4 23.00 49.62 -13.14
N ILE A 5 21.92 49.49 -12.36
CA ILE A 5 21.15 50.53 -11.66
C ILE A 5 19.87 50.94 -12.40
N ALA A 6 18.80 50.14 -12.23
CA ALA A 6 17.40 50.62 -12.16
C ALA A 6 16.34 49.51 -11.96
N ALA A 7 16.67 48.21 -12.02
CA ALA A 7 15.64 47.14 -11.92
C ALA A 7 15.97 46.03 -10.90
N LEU A 8 16.88 46.29 -9.95
CA LEU A 8 17.36 45.29 -8.98
C LEU A 8 17.36 45.80 -7.53
N LEU A 9 16.40 46.68 -7.19
CA LEU A 9 16.25 47.28 -5.84
C LEU A 9 14.82 47.15 -5.29
N LEU A 10 14.01 46.21 -5.80
CA LEU A 10 12.65 45.95 -5.33
C LEU A 10 12.34 44.48 -5.02
N SER A 11 13.35 43.61 -4.99
CA SER A 11 13.19 42.17 -4.77
C SER A 11 14.17 41.56 -3.75
N PHE A 12 14.73 42.38 -2.87
CA PHE A 12 15.60 41.91 -1.78
C PHE A 12 15.50 42.87 -0.58
N ASN A 13 14.37 42.86 0.13
CA ASN A 13 14.19 43.29 1.55
C ASN A 13 12.68 43.24 1.89
N ALA A 14 12.13 42.04 2.03
CA ALA A 14 10.92 41.79 2.82
C ALA A 14 10.84 40.29 3.18
N LEU A 15 12.00 39.72 3.56
CA LEU A 15 12.10 38.42 4.21
C LEU A 15 12.46 38.69 5.67
N ALA A 16 11.47 39.07 6.47
CA ALA A 16 11.47 39.02 7.95
C ALA A 16 10.18 39.66 8.51
N ILE A 17 9.03 39.00 8.36
CA ILE A 17 7.94 39.09 9.34
C ILE A 17 7.44 37.66 9.59
N LEU A 18 7.73 37.20 10.80
CA LEU A 18 7.20 36.00 11.41
C LEU A 18 5.67 36.10 11.55
N LEU A 19 5.02 34.96 11.26
CA LEU A 19 4.01 34.29 12.08
C LEU A 19 3.01 35.17 12.85
N LEU A 20 1.75 35.13 12.41
CA LEU A 20 0.53 34.96 13.22
C LEU A 20 -0.66 34.91 12.25
N ALA A 21 -0.87 33.75 11.62
CA ALA A 21 -2.17 33.41 11.05
C ALA A 21 -2.85 32.49 12.08
N PRO A 22 -4.10 32.76 12.51
CA PRO A 22 -4.79 31.84 13.39
C PRO A 22 -5.00 30.54 12.61
N ALA A 23 -4.56 29.44 13.19
CA ALA A 23 -4.95 28.11 12.74
C ALA A 23 -6.48 28.04 12.88
N GLN A 24 -7.21 28.23 11.77
CA GLN A 24 -8.57 27.74 11.70
C GLN A 24 -8.45 26.22 11.70
N ALA A 25 -8.72 25.62 12.87
CA ALA A 25 -8.89 24.19 13.01
C ALA A 25 -9.94 23.76 11.99
N GLN A 26 -9.50 23.01 10.97
CA GLN A 26 -10.39 22.37 10.02
C GLN A 26 -11.04 21.20 10.76
N GLN A 27 -12.07 21.52 11.55
CA GLN A 27 -12.93 20.54 12.21
C GLN A 27 -13.56 19.70 11.10
N ASN A 28 -13.24 18.41 11.11
CA ASN A 28 -13.85 17.42 10.24
C ASN A 28 -15.39 17.45 10.48
N PRO A 29 -16.23 17.76 9.48
CA PRO A 29 -17.68 17.89 9.66
C PRO A 29 -18.39 16.56 9.97
N GLN A 30 -17.65 15.47 10.19
CA GLN A 30 -18.17 14.11 10.35
C GLN A 30 -18.49 13.69 11.79
N ASP A 31 -18.24 14.55 12.80
CA ASP A 31 -18.56 14.24 14.21
C ASP A 31 -19.68 15.11 14.81
N THR A 32 -20.36 15.91 13.97
CA THR A 32 -21.55 16.67 14.35
C THR A 32 -22.79 15.78 14.34
N VAL A 33 -23.58 15.84 15.40
CA VAL A 33 -24.86 15.15 15.54
C VAL A 33 -25.97 16.15 15.86
N TRP A 34 -27.21 15.75 15.65
CA TRP A 34 -28.40 16.55 15.92
C TRP A 34 -29.23 15.91 17.01
N ILE A 35 -30.02 16.69 17.74
CA ILE A 35 -31.01 16.15 18.68
C ILE A 35 -32.38 16.27 18.02
N GLN A 36 -33.00 15.15 17.65
CA GLN A 36 -34.35 15.14 17.11
C GLN A 36 -35.37 15.22 18.25
N VAL A 37 -36.25 16.23 18.19
CA VAL A 37 -37.24 16.51 19.24
C VAL A 37 -38.68 16.25 18.80
N ALA A 38 -38.95 16.25 17.48
CA ALA A 38 -40.27 15.91 16.95
C ALA A 38 -40.17 15.31 15.55
N ALA A 39 -41.19 14.54 15.17
CA ALA A 39 -41.41 14.07 13.80
C ALA A 39 -42.89 14.26 13.43
N ARG A 40 -43.14 14.80 12.23
CA ARG A 40 -44.48 15.11 11.72
C ARG A 40 -44.72 14.55 10.32
N PRO A 41 -45.96 14.12 10.02
CA PRO A 41 -46.30 13.49 8.75
C PRO A 41 -46.53 14.50 7.61
N THR A 42 -46.60 15.80 7.90
CA THR A 42 -46.80 16.84 6.89
C THR A 42 -45.83 18.01 7.09
N LEU A 43 -45.39 18.62 5.98
CA LEU A 43 -44.48 19.76 6.02
C LEU A 43 -45.08 20.97 6.78
N ALA A 44 -46.38 21.21 6.62
CA ALA A 44 -47.07 22.33 7.28
C ALA A 44 -47.03 22.21 8.82
N SER A 45 -47.31 21.01 9.35
CA SER A 45 -47.25 20.77 10.80
C SER A 45 -45.81 20.79 11.32
N ALA A 46 -44.86 20.27 10.55
CA ALA A 46 -43.44 20.30 10.90
C ALA A 46 -42.88 21.74 10.97
N ASN A 47 -43.28 22.61 10.04
CA ASN A 47 -42.85 24.02 10.01
C ASN A 47 -43.47 24.82 11.17
N GLN A 48 -44.74 24.59 11.49
CA GLN A 48 -45.37 25.21 12.67
C GLN A 48 -44.66 24.82 13.96
N GLU A 49 -44.28 23.55 14.09
CA GLU A 49 -43.60 23.05 15.28
C GLU A 49 -42.15 23.51 15.37
N ALA A 50 -41.42 23.55 14.25
CA ALA A 50 -40.08 24.13 14.21
C ALA A 50 -40.07 25.60 14.66
N ARG A 51 -41.07 26.40 14.26
CA ARG A 51 -41.25 27.77 14.75
C ARG A 51 -41.53 27.84 16.25
N ALA A 52 -42.35 26.93 16.76
CA ALA A 52 -42.69 26.87 18.18
C ALA A 52 -41.48 26.52 19.06
N PHE A 53 -40.63 25.59 18.61
CA PHE A 53 -39.36 25.28 19.28
C PHE A 53 -38.34 26.42 19.14
N ALA A 54 -38.22 27.02 17.96
CA ALA A 54 -37.29 28.13 17.71
C ALA A 54 -37.61 29.39 18.54
N ALA A 55 -38.84 29.53 19.04
CA ALA A 55 -39.24 30.61 19.94
C ALA A 55 -38.73 30.43 21.39
N LYS A 56 -38.29 29.22 21.76
CA LYS A 56 -37.89 28.86 23.13
C LYS A 56 -36.45 28.39 23.23
N ILE A 57 -35.94 27.74 22.18
CA ILE A 57 -34.65 27.08 22.15
C ILE A 57 -33.91 27.59 20.91
N PRO A 58 -32.62 27.97 21.03
CA PRO A 58 -31.80 28.32 19.87
C PRO A 58 -31.54 27.09 18.98
N ASP A 59 -30.98 27.34 17.79
CA ASP A 59 -30.41 26.30 16.91
C ASP A 59 -31.39 25.22 16.42
N VAL A 60 -32.65 25.61 16.23
CA VAL A 60 -33.69 24.72 15.70
C VAL A 60 -33.63 24.67 14.17
N ALA A 61 -33.49 23.46 13.64
CA ALA A 61 -33.51 23.17 12.21
C ALA A 61 -34.55 22.10 11.88
N GLY A 62 -35.15 22.19 10.69
CA GLY A 62 -36.11 21.21 10.20
C GLY A 62 -35.58 20.45 9.00
N PHE A 63 -35.62 19.12 9.02
CA PHE A 63 -35.12 18.26 7.93
C PHE A 63 -36.16 17.21 7.50
N SER A 64 -36.17 16.84 6.22
CA SER A 64 -36.91 15.66 5.76
C SER A 64 -36.17 14.37 6.16
N LEU A 65 -36.89 13.39 6.72
CA LEU A 65 -36.32 12.12 7.23
C LEU A 65 -36.51 10.93 6.28
N GLY A 66 -37.19 11.12 5.15
CA GLY A 66 -37.63 10.03 4.27
C GLY A 66 -38.96 9.41 4.71
N GLY A 67 -39.56 8.59 3.84
CA GLY A 67 -40.85 7.91 4.14
C GLY A 67 -42.04 8.85 4.37
N GLY A 68 -41.97 10.10 3.91
CA GLY A 68 -43.01 11.12 4.11
C GLY A 68 -42.96 11.87 5.45
N TRP A 69 -41.92 11.65 6.27
CA TRP A 69 -41.78 12.28 7.58
C TRP A 69 -40.81 13.47 7.58
N TYR A 70 -41.10 14.43 8.45
CA TYR A 70 -40.35 15.67 8.64
C TYR A 70 -39.94 15.79 10.11
N GLY A 71 -38.64 15.92 10.37
CA GLY A 71 -38.07 16.04 11.71
C GLY A 71 -37.81 17.49 12.10
N VAL A 72 -38.03 17.80 13.36
CA VAL A 72 -37.55 19.03 14.02
C VAL A 72 -36.38 18.66 14.91
N LEU A 73 -35.25 19.32 14.71
CA LEU A 73 -33.97 19.00 15.33
C LEU A 73 -33.32 20.25 15.94
N ILE A 74 -32.44 20.03 16.91
CA ILE A 74 -31.65 21.06 17.59
C ILE A 74 -30.17 20.72 17.39
N GLY A 75 -29.37 21.70 16.96
CA GLY A 75 -27.94 21.54 16.70
C GLY A 75 -27.44 22.35 15.49
N PRO A 76 -26.28 22.01 14.92
CA PRO A 76 -25.47 20.81 15.19
C PRO A 76 -24.61 20.90 16.47
N TYR A 77 -24.39 19.76 17.13
CA TYR A 77 -23.52 19.63 18.32
C TYR A 77 -22.45 18.55 18.11
N THR A 78 -21.34 18.59 18.86
CA THR A 78 -20.44 17.44 18.95
C THR A 78 -21.15 16.27 19.67
N ARG A 79 -20.71 15.02 19.46
CA ARG A 79 -21.35 13.86 20.12
C ARG A 79 -21.33 13.93 21.65
N GLN A 80 -20.26 14.47 22.23
CA GLN A 80 -20.14 14.65 23.68
C GLN A 80 -21.11 15.73 24.18
N ASP A 81 -21.20 16.86 23.49
CA ASP A 81 -22.09 17.97 23.86
C ASP A 81 -23.57 17.62 23.68
N ALA A 82 -23.92 16.92 22.61
CA ALA A 82 -25.29 16.49 22.34
C ALA A 82 -25.86 15.61 23.46
N THR A 83 -25.02 14.76 24.06
CA THR A 83 -25.43 13.91 25.20
C THR A 83 -25.76 14.77 26.42
N ARG A 84 -24.97 15.83 26.65
CA ARG A 84 -25.17 16.77 27.76
C ARG A 84 -26.40 17.65 27.56
N VAL A 85 -26.55 18.26 26.38
CA VAL A 85 -27.70 19.11 26.02
C VAL A 85 -29.00 18.31 26.09
N LEU A 86 -29.01 17.08 25.57
CA LEU A 86 -30.17 16.19 25.64
C LEU A 86 -30.61 15.90 27.09
N GLN A 87 -29.66 15.69 28.00
CA GLN A 87 -29.95 15.46 29.41
C GLN A 87 -30.52 16.70 30.10
N VAL A 88 -29.90 17.87 29.89
CA VAL A 88 -30.32 19.14 30.50
C VAL A 88 -31.71 19.56 30.02
N TYR A 89 -31.94 19.61 28.70
CA TYR A 89 -33.22 20.03 28.15
C TYR A 89 -34.38 19.08 28.51
N ARG A 90 -34.10 17.78 28.68
CA ARG A 90 -35.10 16.83 29.20
C ARG A 90 -35.39 17.05 30.67
N ALA A 91 -34.37 17.31 31.49
CA ALA A 91 -34.53 17.54 32.92
C ALA A 91 -35.33 18.83 33.20
N GLU A 92 -35.11 19.86 32.38
CA GLU A 92 -35.82 21.15 32.47
C GLU A 92 -37.19 21.14 31.76
N GLY A 93 -37.55 20.05 31.09
CA GLY A 93 -38.82 19.93 30.35
C GLY A 93 -38.92 20.80 29.10
N GLN A 94 -37.78 21.27 28.58
CA GLN A 94 -37.72 22.08 27.35
C GLN A 94 -37.97 21.25 26.09
N ILE A 95 -37.60 19.96 26.10
CA ILE A 95 -37.80 19.02 24.99
C ILE A 95 -38.52 17.74 25.46
N PRO A 96 -39.20 17.01 24.55
CA PRO A 96 -39.87 15.75 24.87
C PRO A 96 -38.92 14.67 25.42
N ARG A 97 -39.43 13.83 26.32
CA ARG A 97 -38.65 12.74 26.94
C ARG A 97 -38.18 11.68 25.93
N ASP A 98 -38.82 11.57 24.78
CA ASP A 98 -38.48 10.65 23.69
C ASP A 98 -37.49 11.24 22.66
N SER A 99 -36.99 12.46 22.87
CA SER A 99 -35.98 13.08 21.99
C SER A 99 -34.69 12.25 21.91
N PHE A 100 -34.04 12.12 20.77
CA PHE A 100 -32.84 11.28 20.65
C PHE A 100 -31.79 11.90 19.73
N ILE A 101 -30.56 11.42 19.84
CA ILE A 101 -29.45 11.88 18.99
C ILE A 101 -29.62 11.26 17.59
N ALA A 102 -29.80 12.10 16.59
CA ALA A 102 -29.89 11.77 15.18
C ALA A 102 -28.56 12.04 14.47
N LEU A 103 -28.16 11.13 13.58
CA LEU A 103 -26.96 11.26 12.76
C LEU A 103 -27.25 12.06 11.48
N PRO A 104 -26.30 12.88 10.98
CA PRO A 104 -26.50 13.66 9.76
C PRO A 104 -26.92 12.84 8.55
N ASN A 105 -26.44 11.60 8.44
CA ASN A 105 -26.72 10.70 7.30
C ASN A 105 -28.22 10.35 7.15
N ASN A 106 -29.03 10.54 8.21
CA ASN A 106 -30.47 10.30 8.18
C ASN A 106 -31.28 11.57 7.83
N LEU A 107 -30.62 12.72 7.69
CA LEU A 107 -31.24 14.01 7.41
C LEU A 107 -31.09 14.33 5.92
N ARG A 108 -32.22 14.59 5.25
CA ARG A 108 -32.25 14.97 3.83
C ARG A 108 -32.39 16.48 3.70
N ASN A 109 -33.30 16.95 2.85
CA ASN A 109 -33.48 18.36 2.57
C ASN A 109 -33.93 19.13 3.82
N GLN A 110 -33.21 20.19 4.16
CA GLN A 110 -33.60 21.13 5.20
C GLN A 110 -34.77 21.99 4.70
N PHE A 111 -35.80 22.16 5.55
CA PHE A 111 -36.99 22.97 5.25
C PHE A 111 -37.19 24.15 6.20
N TYR A 112 -36.41 24.25 7.28
CA TYR A 112 -36.48 25.33 8.27
C TYR A 112 -35.07 25.67 8.81
N PRO A 113 -34.70 26.97 8.92
CA PRO A 113 -35.45 28.16 8.48
C PRO A 113 -35.44 28.37 6.96
N LEU A 114 -36.38 29.17 6.43
CA LEU A 114 -36.50 29.46 4.98
C LEU A 114 -35.82 30.81 4.64
N GLY A 115 -34.62 30.78 4.05
CA GLY A 115 -34.08 31.88 3.22
C GLY A 115 -32.73 32.51 3.62
N ASP A 116 -31.82 32.54 2.63
CA ASP A 116 -30.58 33.32 2.40
C ASP A 116 -29.39 33.28 3.38
N GLY A 117 -29.35 32.31 4.30
CA GLY A 117 -28.22 32.08 5.22
C GLY A 117 -27.68 30.64 5.25
N ALA A 118 -27.99 29.80 4.25
CA ALA A 118 -27.68 28.36 4.26
C ALA A 118 -26.17 28.01 4.24
N ALA A 119 -25.27 29.00 4.31
CA ALA A 119 -23.83 28.82 4.34
C ALA A 119 -23.17 29.12 5.71
N GLN A 120 -23.94 29.31 6.79
CA GLN A 120 -23.38 29.66 8.12
C GLN A 120 -23.76 28.72 9.28
N ALA A 121 -24.41 27.58 9.02
CA ALA A 121 -24.80 26.62 10.07
C ALA A 121 -23.78 25.49 10.34
N THR A 122 -22.52 25.63 9.91
CA THR A 122 -21.43 24.64 10.15
C THR A 122 -20.50 25.01 11.30
N GLN A 123 -20.85 26.00 12.13
CA GLN A 123 -20.12 26.30 13.37
C GLN A 123 -20.95 25.85 14.59
N PRO A 124 -20.37 25.10 15.54
CA PRO A 124 -21.04 24.76 16.80
C PRO A 124 -21.41 26.05 17.55
N VAL A 125 -22.68 26.22 17.88
CA VAL A 125 -23.12 27.33 18.72
C VAL A 125 -22.74 27.03 20.17
N GLN A 126 -21.94 27.91 20.77
CA GLN A 126 -21.65 27.92 22.21
C GLN A 126 -22.83 28.53 22.97
N VAL A 127 -23.21 27.91 24.08
CA VAL A 127 -24.32 28.32 24.96
C VAL A 127 -24.09 29.76 25.47
N PRO A 128 -25.08 30.68 25.40
CA PRO A 128 -24.97 32.00 25.98
C PRO A 128 -25.04 31.95 27.51
N GLU A 129 -24.08 32.60 28.16
CA GLU A 129 -24.07 32.86 29.59
C GLU A 129 -25.11 33.94 29.95
N ALA A 130 -25.78 33.75 31.09
CA ALA A 130 -26.89 34.56 31.54
C ALA A 130 -26.53 36.05 31.70
N THR A 131 -27.36 36.92 31.13
CA THR A 131 -27.29 38.36 31.28
C THR A 131 -27.80 38.75 32.66
N ALA A 132 -26.92 39.23 33.54
CA ALA A 132 -27.29 40.10 34.66
C ALA A 132 -26.81 41.52 34.33
N THR A 133 -27.75 42.45 34.38
CA THR A 133 -27.63 43.90 34.17
C THR A 133 -26.49 44.53 34.98
N PRO A 134 -25.70 45.48 34.42
CA PRO A 134 -24.85 46.35 35.21
C PRO A 134 -25.49 47.74 35.39
N GLU A 135 -25.35 48.30 36.59
CA GLU A 135 -25.19 49.74 36.81
C GLU A 135 -24.14 49.94 37.93
N PRO A 136 -23.45 51.08 37.98
CA PRO A 136 -22.00 51.13 37.83
C PRO A 136 -21.31 51.46 39.16
N THR A 137 -19.98 51.27 39.23
CA THR A 137 -19.00 52.30 39.63
C THR A 137 -17.62 51.68 39.93
N GLN A 138 -16.60 52.43 39.49
CA GLN A 138 -15.20 52.45 39.88
C GLN A 138 -14.19 51.52 39.20
N ALA A 139 -13.23 52.21 38.59
CA ALA A 139 -12.05 51.71 37.91
C ALA A 139 -10.99 51.28 38.92
N GLU A 140 -10.41 50.10 38.70
CA GLU A 140 -9.09 49.69 39.19
C GLU A 140 -8.46 48.73 38.17
N GLU A 141 -7.13 48.77 38.12
CA GLU A 141 -6.19 48.21 37.13
C GLU A 141 -6.33 46.71 36.80
N PRO A 142 -5.82 46.23 35.64
CA PRO A 142 -6.09 44.88 35.17
C PRO A 142 -5.29 43.84 35.98
N VAL A 143 -6.02 43.01 36.73
CA VAL A 143 -5.51 41.74 37.26
C VAL A 143 -5.85 40.64 36.28
N SER A 144 -4.81 40.00 35.72
CA SER A 144 -4.86 38.82 34.87
C SER A 144 -5.69 37.69 35.51
N VAL A 145 -6.81 37.31 34.89
CA VAL A 145 -7.58 36.11 35.25
C VAL A 145 -7.21 35.00 34.28
N ALA A 146 -6.63 33.93 34.84
CA ALA A 146 -6.24 32.71 34.16
C ALA A 146 -7.45 31.90 33.68
N GLU A 147 -7.27 31.26 32.53
CA GLU A 147 -8.16 30.31 31.88
C GLU A 147 -8.41 29.07 32.77
N PRO A 148 -9.64 28.50 32.82
CA PRO A 148 -9.92 27.32 33.62
C PRO A 148 -9.23 26.08 33.04
N ALA A 149 -8.25 25.55 33.76
CA ALA A 149 -7.57 24.31 33.43
C ALA A 149 -8.55 23.11 33.50
N ALA A 150 -8.46 22.23 32.50
CA ALA A 150 -8.79 20.81 32.62
C ALA A 150 -8.22 20.24 33.93
N PRO A 151 -8.79 19.18 34.53
CA PRO A 151 -8.28 18.64 35.79
C PRO A 151 -6.82 18.19 35.60
N ALA A 152 -5.89 19.06 35.95
CA ALA A 152 -4.49 18.74 36.08
C ALA A 152 -4.42 17.69 37.19
N LEU A 153 -3.95 16.49 36.85
CA LEU A 153 -3.53 15.53 37.87
C LEU A 153 -2.60 16.29 38.83
N PRO A 154 -2.80 16.18 40.17
CA PRO A 154 -2.06 17.00 41.11
C PRO A 154 -0.55 16.78 40.93
N ASP A 155 0.22 17.87 41.00
CA ASP A 155 1.68 17.79 41.11
C ASP A 155 2.02 17.02 42.39
N GLU A 156 2.23 15.71 42.26
CA GLU A 156 2.61 14.83 43.36
C GLU A 156 4.04 15.15 43.77
N THR A 157 4.24 15.43 45.06
CA THR A 157 5.58 15.47 45.65
C THR A 157 6.24 14.10 45.54
N ARG A 158 7.58 14.03 45.61
CA ARG A 158 8.32 12.76 45.61
C ARG A 158 7.82 11.75 46.66
N ALA A 159 7.37 12.24 47.83
CA ALA A 159 6.82 11.39 48.89
C ALA A 159 5.45 10.80 48.50
N GLU A 160 4.61 11.58 47.83
CA GLU A 160 3.31 11.13 47.32
C GLU A 160 3.44 10.16 46.16
N ALA A 161 4.36 10.44 45.22
CA ALA A 161 4.68 9.55 44.12
C ALA A 161 5.18 8.17 44.60
N ARG A 162 5.97 8.13 45.68
CA ARG A 162 6.39 6.87 46.32
C ARG A 162 5.22 6.11 46.95
N ARG A 163 4.30 6.82 47.62
CA ARG A 163 3.10 6.20 48.20
C ARG A 163 2.16 5.67 47.12
N SER A 164 2.01 6.39 46.01
CA SER A 164 1.19 5.95 44.87
C SER A 164 1.83 4.75 44.15
N GLU A 165 3.15 4.75 44.00
CA GLU A 165 3.88 3.62 43.43
C GLU A 165 3.81 2.34 44.29
N GLN A 166 3.84 2.46 45.61
CA GLN A 166 3.70 1.33 46.53
C GLN A 166 2.36 0.60 46.37
N ARG A 167 1.31 1.31 45.93
CA ARG A 167 -0.01 0.76 45.66
C ARG A 167 -0.13 0.02 44.33
N LEU A 168 0.86 0.17 43.43
CA LEU A 168 0.87 -0.55 42.15
C LEU A 168 1.05 -2.05 42.38
N SER A 169 0.23 -2.83 41.69
CA SER A 169 0.35 -4.28 41.54
C SER A 169 1.66 -4.65 40.85
N ARG A 170 2.00 -5.94 40.93
CA ARG A 170 3.22 -6.45 40.29
C ARG A 170 3.19 -6.29 38.77
N ASP A 171 2.02 -6.44 38.14
CA ASP A 171 1.90 -6.36 36.69
C ASP A 171 1.94 -4.91 36.20
N GLU A 172 1.28 -3.97 36.89
CA GLU A 172 1.42 -2.54 36.58
C GLU A 172 2.88 -2.05 36.69
N ARG A 173 3.66 -2.62 37.62
CA ARG A 173 5.10 -2.32 37.72
C ARG A 173 5.90 -2.89 36.54
N LYS A 174 5.54 -4.07 36.04
CA LYS A 174 6.16 -4.62 34.85
C LYS A 174 5.82 -3.79 33.62
N ASP A 175 4.57 -3.32 33.48
CA ASP A 175 4.15 -2.48 32.36
C ASP A 175 5.01 -1.21 32.26
N LEU A 176 5.31 -0.59 33.40
CA LEU A 176 6.23 0.56 33.45
C LEU A 176 7.66 0.19 33.05
N GLN A 177 8.18 -0.98 33.46
CA GLN A 177 9.50 -1.44 33.01
C GLN A 177 9.50 -1.74 31.50
N ILE A 178 8.42 -2.31 30.96
CA ILE A 178 8.25 -2.59 29.53
C ILE A 178 8.23 -1.28 28.75
N ALA A 179 7.46 -0.29 29.21
CA ALA A 179 7.40 1.04 28.60
C ALA A 179 8.76 1.75 28.65
N LEU A 180 9.47 1.73 29.79
CA LEU A 180 10.82 2.30 29.91
C LEU A 180 11.83 1.59 29.00
N LYS A 181 11.69 0.27 28.82
CA LYS A 181 12.53 -0.52 27.92
C LYS A 181 12.26 -0.18 26.46
N ALA A 182 10.99 -0.08 26.08
CA ALA A 182 10.57 0.33 24.75
C ALA A 182 11.02 1.75 24.41
N ALA A 183 11.02 2.66 25.40
CA ALA A 183 11.54 4.01 25.27
C ALA A 183 13.09 4.10 25.27
N GLY A 184 13.79 2.97 25.43
CA GLY A 184 15.26 2.89 25.37
C GLY A 184 15.99 3.22 26.67
N PHE A 185 15.29 3.40 27.79
CA PHE A 185 15.88 3.79 29.08
C PHE A 185 16.18 2.61 30.02
N TYR A 186 15.60 1.42 29.76
CA TYR A 186 15.74 0.24 30.63
C TYR A 186 16.23 -1.00 29.86
N ASN A 187 17.41 -1.51 30.22
CA ASN A 187 18.07 -2.61 29.49
C ASN A 187 18.08 -3.96 30.25
N SER A 188 17.45 -4.04 31.42
CA SER A 188 17.46 -5.24 32.27
C SER A 188 16.22 -6.12 32.06
N ALA A 189 16.11 -7.21 32.84
CA ALA A 189 14.96 -8.10 32.84
C ALA A 189 13.72 -7.41 33.42
N ILE A 190 12.54 -7.78 32.90
CA ILE A 190 11.24 -7.29 33.39
C ILE A 190 10.79 -8.22 34.52
N ASP A 191 10.85 -7.73 35.76
CA ASP A 191 10.62 -8.53 36.97
C ASP A 191 9.54 -7.95 37.90
N GLY A 192 9.14 -6.70 37.67
CA GLY A 192 8.24 -5.91 38.50
C GLY A 192 8.92 -5.31 39.75
N ALA A 193 10.25 -5.40 39.85
CA ALA A 193 11.02 -4.92 40.98
C ALA A 193 11.70 -3.57 40.67
N PHE A 194 11.39 -2.54 41.47
CA PHE A 194 11.95 -1.20 41.29
C PHE A 194 13.26 -1.02 42.07
N GLY A 195 14.29 -1.74 41.62
CA GLY A 195 15.65 -1.63 42.13
C GLY A 195 16.42 -0.44 41.56
N ARG A 196 17.73 -0.35 41.88
CA ARG A 196 18.62 0.74 41.44
C ARG A 196 18.60 0.98 39.93
N GLY A 197 18.52 -0.10 39.14
CA GLY A 197 18.42 -0.03 37.69
C GLY A 197 17.16 0.71 37.22
N THR A 198 15.99 0.24 37.63
CA THR A 198 14.70 0.85 37.26
C THR A 198 14.60 2.32 37.69
N ARG A 199 15.12 2.67 38.89
CA ARG A 199 15.16 4.06 39.38
C ARG A 199 15.98 4.97 38.49
N ARG A 200 17.16 4.50 38.07
CA ARG A 200 18.03 5.23 37.14
C ARG A 200 17.33 5.45 35.80
N SER A 201 16.67 4.42 35.27
CA SER A 201 15.92 4.52 34.01
C SER A 201 14.75 5.49 34.08
N MET A 202 14.03 5.54 35.21
CA MET A 202 13.00 6.56 35.47
C MET A 202 13.61 7.98 35.51
N SER A 203 14.77 8.16 36.15
CA SER A 203 15.50 9.43 36.16
C SER A 203 15.97 9.85 34.75
N ASP A 204 16.51 8.92 33.98
CA ASP A 204 16.98 9.17 32.61
C ASP A 204 15.81 9.54 31.69
N TRP A 205 14.67 8.84 31.82
CA TRP A 205 13.43 9.18 31.11
C TRP A 205 12.85 10.54 31.53
N GLN A 206 12.82 10.84 32.84
CA GLN A 206 12.40 12.15 33.35
C GLN A 206 13.26 13.27 32.77
N THR A 207 14.58 13.05 32.71
CA THR A 207 15.54 13.99 32.11
C THR A 207 15.23 14.22 30.64
N ALA A 208 15.01 13.15 29.86
CA ALA A 208 14.71 13.24 28.44
C ALA A 208 13.36 13.94 28.13
N LYS A 209 12.39 13.86 29.04
CA LYS A 209 11.09 14.53 28.93
C LYS A 209 11.06 15.93 29.55
N GLY A 210 12.15 16.40 30.15
CA GLY A 210 12.24 17.72 30.78
C GLY A 210 11.52 17.82 32.14
N PHE A 211 11.28 16.70 32.82
CA PHE A 211 10.69 16.66 34.15
C PHE A 211 11.75 16.78 35.26
N GLU A 212 11.32 17.09 36.49
CA GLU A 212 12.19 17.03 37.66
C GLU A 212 12.71 15.60 37.89
N VAL A 213 14.03 15.47 38.03
CA VAL A 213 14.73 14.18 38.13
C VAL A 213 14.66 13.63 39.55
N THR A 214 13.58 12.93 39.87
CA THR A 214 13.33 12.37 41.22
C THR A 214 13.61 10.86 41.31
N GLY A 215 13.65 10.18 40.16
CA GLY A 215 13.79 8.72 40.03
C GLY A 215 12.57 7.93 40.48
N VAL A 216 11.44 8.61 40.68
CA VAL A 216 10.13 8.05 41.03
C VAL A 216 9.10 8.74 40.15
N LEU A 217 8.38 7.98 39.33
CA LEU A 217 7.38 8.56 38.43
C LEU A 217 6.11 8.90 39.21
N THR A 218 5.62 10.14 39.06
CA THR A 218 4.30 10.55 39.55
C THR A 218 3.20 9.80 38.80
N THR A 219 1.96 9.81 39.32
CA THR A 219 0.82 9.21 38.59
C THR A 219 0.66 9.79 37.17
N ALA A 220 0.82 11.11 37.01
CA ALA A 220 0.78 11.75 35.69
C ALA A 220 1.93 11.30 34.79
N GLN A 221 3.16 11.24 35.31
CA GLN A 221 4.33 10.79 34.54
C GLN A 221 4.22 9.32 34.12
N ARG A 222 3.69 8.45 34.97
CA ARG A 222 3.38 7.05 34.62
C ARG A 222 2.37 6.98 33.49
N GLN A 223 1.31 7.79 33.55
CA GLN A 223 0.31 7.86 32.50
C GLN A 223 0.94 8.32 31.18
N ILE A 224 1.74 9.39 31.18
CA ILE A 224 2.44 9.88 29.98
C ILE A 224 3.36 8.80 29.39
N LEU A 225 4.14 8.10 30.23
CA LEU A 225 5.01 7.02 29.78
C LEU A 225 4.20 5.88 29.11
N LEU A 226 3.06 5.51 29.71
CA LEU A 226 2.19 4.46 29.18
C LEU A 226 1.44 4.94 27.93
N ASP A 227 1.03 6.20 27.87
CA ASP A 227 0.38 6.81 26.70
C ASP A 227 1.36 6.90 25.54
N ASP A 228 2.61 7.34 25.77
CA ASP A 228 3.68 7.31 24.75
C ASP A 228 3.94 5.89 24.24
N TYR A 229 3.93 4.90 25.15
CA TYR A 229 4.11 3.50 24.83
C TYR A 229 2.94 2.90 24.03
N ASN A 230 1.71 3.35 24.31
CA ASN A 230 0.47 2.89 23.69
C ASN A 230 0.05 3.75 22.48
N ALA A 231 0.63 4.93 22.28
CA ALA A 231 0.30 5.87 21.22
C ALA A 231 0.30 5.22 19.83
N PRO A 232 1.26 4.33 19.48
CA PRO A 232 1.19 3.55 18.24
C PRO A 232 -0.11 2.75 18.05
N LEU A 233 -0.63 2.12 19.11
CA LEU A 233 -1.84 1.30 19.07
C LEU A 233 -3.12 2.17 19.14
N ILE A 234 -3.09 3.23 19.95
CA ILE A 234 -4.20 4.18 20.07
C ILE A 234 -4.42 4.91 18.74
N SER A 235 -3.33 5.35 18.09
CA SER A 235 -3.39 6.13 16.84
C SER A 235 -4.10 5.41 15.69
N VAL A 236 -4.06 4.07 15.67
CA VAL A 236 -4.65 3.24 14.61
C VAL A 236 -5.99 2.64 15.02
N GLY A 237 -6.49 3.01 16.21
CA GLY A 237 -7.77 2.56 16.76
C GLY A 237 -7.86 1.05 16.90
N MET A 238 -6.85 0.42 17.51
CA MET A 238 -6.85 -1.05 17.72
C MET A 238 -8.15 -1.51 18.39
N ARG A 239 -8.81 -2.50 17.80
CA ARG A 239 -10.04 -3.09 18.32
C ARG A 239 -10.12 -4.57 18.03
N ARG A 240 -10.62 -5.35 18.98
CA ARG A 240 -10.94 -6.76 18.78
C ARG A 240 -12.10 -6.92 17.81
N ILE A 241 -11.90 -7.75 16.79
CA ILE A 241 -12.95 -8.24 15.90
C ILE A 241 -13.13 -9.75 16.08
N THR A 242 -14.30 -10.23 15.71
CA THR A 242 -14.59 -11.66 15.61
C THR A 242 -15.28 -11.91 14.29
N ASP A 243 -14.57 -12.53 13.36
CA ASP A 243 -15.08 -12.94 12.07
C ASP A 243 -15.54 -14.40 12.17
N THR A 244 -16.84 -14.60 12.36
CA THR A 244 -17.42 -15.94 12.55
C THR A 244 -17.42 -16.78 11.29
N ARG A 245 -17.31 -16.17 10.09
CA ARG A 245 -17.22 -16.90 8.82
C ARG A 245 -15.79 -17.41 8.61
N ALA A 246 -14.79 -16.57 8.84
CA ALA A 246 -13.39 -16.98 8.81
C ALA A 246 -12.99 -17.83 10.04
N GLY A 247 -13.74 -17.73 11.13
CA GLY A 247 -13.46 -18.40 12.39
C GLY A 247 -12.17 -17.90 13.06
N VAL A 248 -11.98 -16.58 13.04
CA VAL A 248 -10.82 -15.89 13.62
C VAL A 248 -11.31 -14.75 14.51
N SER A 249 -10.72 -14.62 15.71
CA SER A 249 -10.86 -13.44 16.57
C SER A 249 -9.48 -12.85 16.84
N MET A 250 -9.32 -11.55 16.66
CA MET A 250 -8.05 -10.84 16.89
C MET A 250 -8.25 -9.34 17.01
N GLU A 251 -7.31 -8.64 17.60
CA GLU A 251 -7.23 -7.18 17.51
C GLU A 251 -6.69 -6.77 16.14
N ILE A 252 -7.30 -5.76 15.52
CA ILE A 252 -6.88 -5.17 14.24
C ILE A 252 -6.84 -3.64 14.36
N PRO A 253 -6.09 -2.93 13.51
CA PRO A 253 -6.09 -1.47 13.45
C PRO A 253 -7.41 -0.94 12.85
N ALA A 254 -8.50 -1.02 13.61
CA ALA A 254 -9.86 -0.77 13.11
C ALA A 254 -10.14 0.70 12.75
N GLY A 255 -9.22 1.63 13.06
CA GLY A 255 -9.25 2.99 12.52
C GLY A 255 -8.69 3.10 11.09
N GLU A 256 -7.89 2.11 10.67
CA GLU A 256 -7.18 2.13 9.38
C GLU A 256 -7.73 1.13 8.37
N VAL A 257 -8.45 0.10 8.83
CA VAL A 257 -9.01 -0.95 7.96
C VAL A 257 -10.49 -1.17 8.18
N ALA A 258 -11.21 -1.50 7.10
CA ALA A 258 -12.61 -1.89 7.13
C ALA A 258 -12.81 -3.19 6.33
N PHE A 259 -13.73 -4.04 6.77
CA PHE A 259 -14.11 -5.23 6.03
C PHE A 259 -14.64 -4.83 4.64
N ASN A 260 -14.12 -5.47 3.59
CA ASN A 260 -14.60 -5.30 2.22
C ASN A 260 -15.43 -6.52 1.79
N ARG A 261 -14.80 -7.70 1.70
CA ARG A 261 -15.43 -8.88 1.08
C ARG A 261 -14.79 -10.19 1.56
N TYR A 262 -15.50 -11.29 1.30
CA TYR A 262 -14.96 -12.64 1.40
C TYR A 262 -14.59 -13.14 0.02
N GLU A 263 -13.38 -13.63 -0.12
CA GLU A 263 -12.87 -14.23 -1.34
C GLU A 263 -11.86 -15.33 -0.93
N PRO A 264 -12.36 -16.56 -0.69
CA PRO A 264 -11.59 -17.67 -0.14
C PRO A 264 -10.26 -17.87 -0.90
N PRO A 265 -9.15 -18.09 -0.17
CA PRO A 265 -9.08 -18.39 1.27
C PRO A 265 -9.02 -17.14 2.17
N PHE A 266 -9.35 -15.95 1.65
CA PHE A 266 -9.17 -14.68 2.34
C PHE A 266 -10.49 -13.98 2.74
N ALA A 267 -10.49 -13.36 3.91
CA ALA A 267 -11.40 -12.26 4.22
C ALA A 267 -10.61 -10.95 4.11
N HIS A 268 -11.07 -10.05 3.24
CA HIS A 268 -10.35 -8.83 2.88
C HIS A 268 -10.80 -7.65 3.76
N TYR A 269 -9.84 -7.04 4.46
CA TYR A 269 -10.02 -5.79 5.18
C TYR A 269 -9.13 -4.73 4.51
N ASP A 270 -9.75 -3.88 3.70
CA ASP A 270 -9.06 -2.88 2.91
C ASP A 270 -8.87 -1.57 3.69
N ALA A 271 -8.00 -0.70 3.16
CA ALA A 271 -7.69 0.58 3.76
C ALA A 271 -8.95 1.46 3.85
N ALA A 272 -9.21 1.96 5.05
CA ALA A 272 -10.27 2.91 5.36
C ALA A 272 -9.73 4.21 5.97
N GLY A 273 -8.47 4.20 6.44
CA GLY A 273 -7.75 5.37 6.95
C GLY A 273 -6.65 5.86 6.01
N ASP A 274 -5.93 6.88 6.44
CA ASP A 274 -4.94 7.60 5.63
C ASP A 274 -3.62 6.84 5.47
N LEU A 275 -3.36 5.81 6.30
CA LEU A 275 -2.11 5.07 6.25
C LEU A 275 -2.08 4.04 5.10
N GLY A 276 -3.20 3.70 4.46
CA GLY A 276 -3.20 2.67 3.40
C GLY A 276 -2.88 1.26 3.91
N VAL A 277 -3.10 1.00 5.21
CA VAL A 277 -2.93 -0.32 5.83
C VAL A 277 -3.98 -1.28 5.29
N ARG A 278 -3.62 -2.56 5.13
CA ARG A 278 -4.57 -3.62 4.76
C ARG A 278 -4.35 -4.85 5.64
N VAL A 279 -5.42 -5.58 5.90
CA VAL A 279 -5.40 -6.85 6.63
C VAL A 279 -6.14 -7.91 5.82
N LEU A 280 -5.57 -9.11 5.76
CA LEU A 280 -6.24 -10.28 5.21
C LEU A 280 -6.35 -11.33 6.31
N LEU A 281 -7.55 -11.86 6.56
CA LEU A 281 -7.67 -13.06 7.39
C LEU A 281 -7.60 -14.28 6.48
N ILE A 282 -6.84 -15.29 6.87
CA ILE A 282 -6.69 -16.55 6.13
C ILE A 282 -7.56 -17.59 6.81
N SER A 283 -8.45 -18.23 6.06
CA SER A 283 -9.28 -19.31 6.54
C SER A 283 -9.67 -20.24 5.39
N GLN A 284 -9.18 -21.48 5.45
CA GLN A 284 -9.53 -22.52 4.48
C GLN A 284 -9.46 -23.90 5.12
N ARG A 285 -10.21 -24.86 4.58
CA ARG A 285 -10.03 -26.27 4.92
C ARG A 285 -8.81 -26.81 4.19
N GLY A 286 -8.12 -27.78 4.80
CA GLY A 286 -7.01 -28.42 4.13
C GLY A 286 -6.08 -29.19 5.05
N ASP A 287 -5.01 -29.70 4.45
CA ASP A 287 -3.99 -30.46 5.13
C ASP A 287 -2.60 -29.80 4.95
N LYS A 288 -1.55 -30.58 5.19
CA LYS A 288 -0.16 -30.11 5.05
C LYS A 288 0.15 -29.69 3.62
N SER A 289 -0.38 -30.40 2.62
CA SER A 289 -0.18 -30.07 1.20
C SER A 289 -0.88 -28.76 0.85
N THR A 290 -2.10 -28.54 1.35
CA THR A 290 -2.83 -27.27 1.17
C THR A 290 -2.11 -26.10 1.83
N LEU A 291 -1.52 -26.31 3.02
CA LEU A 291 -0.71 -25.28 3.70
C LEU A 291 0.54 -24.92 2.89
N TYR A 292 1.19 -25.91 2.29
CA TYR A 292 2.39 -25.69 1.49
C TYR A 292 2.04 -25.01 0.16
N GLY A 293 0.94 -25.41 -0.48
CA GLY A 293 0.41 -24.73 -1.65
C GLY A 293 0.07 -23.27 -1.37
N LEU A 294 -0.58 -22.97 -0.23
CA LEU A 294 -0.83 -21.58 0.18
C LEU A 294 0.48 -20.81 0.38
N TYR A 295 1.49 -21.40 1.00
CA TYR A 295 2.81 -20.77 1.17
C TYR A 295 3.46 -20.43 -0.19
N ASP A 296 3.37 -21.34 -1.16
CA ASP A 296 3.93 -21.14 -2.50
C ASP A 296 3.14 -20.06 -3.26
N ILE A 297 1.80 -20.11 -3.19
CA ILE A 297 0.89 -19.09 -3.74
C ILE A 297 1.17 -17.71 -3.16
N MET A 298 1.26 -17.56 -1.84
CA MET A 298 1.45 -16.25 -1.20
C MET A 298 2.69 -15.53 -1.71
N GLN A 299 3.74 -16.26 -2.10
CA GLN A 299 4.99 -15.67 -2.61
C GLN A 299 4.89 -15.14 -4.04
N THR A 300 3.89 -15.58 -4.82
CA THR A 300 3.65 -15.09 -6.19
C THR A 300 2.82 -13.81 -6.22
N LEU A 301 2.09 -13.51 -5.14
CA LEU A 301 1.23 -12.33 -5.03
C LEU A 301 2.04 -11.04 -4.85
N GLU A 302 1.57 -9.93 -5.44
CA GLU A 302 2.24 -8.63 -5.32
C GLU A 302 2.30 -8.15 -3.86
N ILE A 303 1.28 -8.49 -3.07
CA ILE A 303 1.17 -8.15 -1.65
C ILE A 303 2.29 -8.76 -0.76
N VAL A 304 3.08 -9.71 -1.27
CA VAL A 304 4.25 -10.28 -0.57
C VAL A 304 5.52 -9.96 -1.35
N PRO A 305 6.22 -8.86 -1.03
CA PRO A 305 7.46 -8.50 -1.70
C PRO A 305 8.57 -9.56 -1.58
N LEU A 306 9.59 -9.46 -2.44
CA LEU A 306 10.63 -10.48 -2.59
C LEU A 306 11.66 -10.48 -1.45
N GLU A 307 11.93 -9.36 -0.79
CA GLU A 307 12.92 -9.32 0.29
C GLU A 307 12.30 -9.65 1.65
N GLY A 308 13.05 -10.30 2.54
CA GLY A 308 12.64 -10.56 3.91
C GLY A 308 12.61 -12.03 4.30
N PRO A 309 12.50 -12.32 5.62
CA PRO A 309 12.58 -13.68 6.14
C PRO A 309 11.37 -14.52 5.72
N ARG A 310 11.64 -15.80 5.41
CA ARG A 310 10.64 -16.81 5.05
C ARG A 310 10.92 -18.08 5.82
N GLU A 311 9.92 -18.59 6.52
CA GLU A 311 10.04 -19.81 7.31
C GLU A 311 8.82 -20.69 7.07
N ARG A 312 9.04 -21.95 6.68
CA ARG A 312 8.00 -22.97 6.57
C ARG A 312 8.33 -24.13 7.50
N LYS A 313 7.39 -24.45 8.39
CA LYS A 313 7.41 -25.59 9.32
C LYS A 313 6.36 -26.61 8.90
N ASP A 314 6.34 -27.75 9.60
CA ASP A 314 5.42 -28.84 9.30
C ASP A 314 3.93 -28.47 9.36
N LYS A 315 3.56 -27.54 10.24
CA LYS A 315 2.16 -27.12 10.48
C LYS A 315 1.98 -25.61 10.49
N SER A 316 2.98 -24.83 10.10
CA SER A 316 2.86 -23.37 10.05
C SER A 316 3.88 -22.77 9.10
N PHE A 317 3.64 -21.53 8.69
CA PHE A 317 4.65 -20.72 8.03
C PHE A 317 4.54 -19.26 8.45
N THR A 318 5.64 -18.54 8.26
CA THR A 318 5.71 -17.08 8.32
C THR A 318 6.39 -16.57 7.05
N LEU A 319 5.87 -15.47 6.51
CA LEU A 319 6.42 -14.78 5.36
C LEU A 319 6.46 -13.28 5.68
N GLU A 320 7.64 -12.68 5.71
CA GLU A 320 7.76 -11.23 5.71
C GLU A 320 8.34 -10.77 4.37
N GLY A 321 7.60 -9.93 3.67
CA GLY A 321 8.00 -9.31 2.41
C GLY A 321 8.25 -7.82 2.61
N ARG A 322 9.34 -7.27 2.08
CA ARG A 322 9.73 -5.86 2.19
C ARG A 322 10.11 -5.30 0.81
N ASN A 323 9.70 -4.07 0.54
CA ASN A 323 10.21 -3.24 -0.54
C ASN A 323 10.23 -1.76 -0.11
N SER A 324 10.50 -0.85 -1.03
CA SER A 324 10.51 0.59 -0.78
C SER A 324 9.14 1.21 -0.46
N ARG A 325 8.04 0.52 -0.81
CA ARG A 325 6.66 1.01 -0.68
C ARG A 325 6.00 0.52 0.61
N PHE A 326 6.15 -0.76 0.94
CA PHE A 326 5.47 -1.38 2.07
C PHE A 326 6.22 -2.62 2.58
N VAL A 327 5.83 -3.05 3.78
CA VAL A 327 6.21 -4.30 4.40
C VAL A 327 4.94 -5.11 4.66
N SER A 328 4.93 -6.37 4.22
CA SER A 328 3.89 -7.32 4.57
C SER A 328 4.40 -8.41 5.50
N PHE A 329 3.56 -8.86 6.40
CA PHE A 329 3.80 -9.99 7.26
C PHE A 329 2.62 -10.95 7.20
N THR A 330 2.88 -12.21 6.90
CA THR A 330 1.90 -13.29 6.89
C THR A 330 2.28 -14.34 7.93
N GLN A 331 1.30 -14.81 8.68
CA GLN A 331 1.41 -16.06 9.43
C GLN A 331 0.20 -16.93 9.18
N ALA A 332 0.41 -18.23 9.01
CA ALA A 332 -0.67 -19.21 8.96
C ALA A 332 -0.25 -20.51 9.62
N SER A 333 -1.21 -21.24 10.19
CA SER A 333 -0.95 -22.58 10.71
C SER A 333 -2.12 -23.54 10.48
N LEU A 334 -1.79 -24.82 10.42
CA LEU A 334 -2.71 -25.94 10.25
C LEU A 334 -3.06 -26.55 11.60
N LYS A 335 -4.36 -26.61 11.92
CA LYS A 335 -4.88 -27.31 13.10
C LYS A 335 -6.25 -27.88 12.77
N ASN A 336 -6.50 -29.15 13.13
CA ASN A 336 -7.79 -29.83 12.96
C ASN A 336 -8.36 -29.79 11.52
N GLY A 337 -7.51 -29.87 10.50
CA GLY A 337 -7.95 -29.81 9.09
C GLY A 337 -8.30 -28.40 8.59
N GLU A 338 -7.94 -27.37 9.37
CA GLU A 338 -8.19 -25.96 9.05
C GLU A 338 -6.88 -25.18 9.05
N ILE A 339 -6.68 -24.36 8.02
CA ILE A 339 -5.58 -23.41 7.93
C ILE A 339 -6.14 -22.05 8.29
N LYS A 340 -5.59 -21.46 9.35
CA LYS A 340 -5.98 -20.12 9.83
C LYS A 340 -4.76 -19.25 10.04
N GLY A 341 -4.91 -17.97 9.77
CA GLY A 341 -3.82 -17.01 9.80
C GLY A 341 -4.26 -15.60 9.47
N PHE A 342 -3.29 -14.72 9.27
CA PHE A 342 -3.53 -13.39 8.77
C PHE A 342 -2.33 -12.86 8.00
N THR A 343 -2.59 -11.84 7.18
CA THR A 343 -1.57 -10.98 6.56
C THR A 343 -1.80 -9.53 7.01
N LEU A 344 -0.76 -8.84 7.43
CA LEU A 344 -0.74 -7.40 7.66
C LEU A 344 0.13 -6.74 6.60
N ILE A 345 -0.41 -5.76 5.88
CA ILE A 345 0.32 -4.95 4.90
C ILE A 345 0.42 -3.53 5.45
N TRP A 346 1.64 -3.01 5.57
CA TRP A 346 1.92 -1.74 6.22
C TRP A 346 2.90 -0.88 5.40
N PRO A 347 2.71 0.44 5.28
CA PRO A 347 3.64 1.32 4.55
C PRO A 347 5.09 1.22 5.01
N ALA A 348 6.03 1.40 4.10
CA ALA A 348 7.43 1.52 4.45
C ALA A 348 7.68 2.81 5.26
N GLY A 349 8.74 2.83 6.07
CA GLY A 349 9.12 4.02 6.85
C GLY A 349 8.44 4.17 8.22
N ASP A 350 7.43 3.37 8.56
CA ASP A 350 6.74 3.42 9.86
C ASP A 350 6.96 2.14 10.71
N TYR A 351 8.23 1.77 10.89
CA TYR A 351 8.61 0.51 11.54
C TYR A 351 8.15 0.43 13.01
N ALA A 352 8.31 1.52 13.77
CA ALA A 352 7.99 1.54 15.20
C ALA A 352 6.51 1.26 15.44
N ARG A 353 5.60 1.88 14.67
CA ARG A 353 4.17 1.64 14.79
C ARG A 353 3.79 0.25 14.30
N ARG A 354 4.26 -0.14 13.12
CA ARG A 354 4.02 -1.47 12.54
C ARG A 354 4.40 -2.58 13.51
N SER A 355 5.58 -2.52 14.11
CA SER A 355 6.06 -3.58 15.00
C SER A 355 5.13 -3.75 16.20
N ARG A 356 4.60 -2.66 16.75
CA ARG A 356 3.68 -2.68 17.90
C ARG A 356 2.32 -3.26 17.51
N VAL A 357 1.76 -2.79 16.40
CA VAL A 357 0.49 -3.29 15.85
C VAL A 357 0.59 -4.77 15.52
N LEU A 358 1.67 -5.18 14.85
CA LEU A 358 1.91 -6.58 14.50
C LEU A 358 1.98 -7.46 15.76
N THR A 359 2.76 -7.08 16.78
CA THR A 359 2.82 -7.83 18.04
C THR A 359 1.44 -7.95 18.69
N ALA A 360 0.66 -6.87 18.76
CA ALA A 360 -0.69 -6.92 19.31
C ALA A 360 -1.63 -7.86 18.51
N MET A 361 -1.54 -7.83 17.18
CA MET A 361 -2.29 -8.76 16.31
C MET A 361 -1.88 -10.22 16.55
N GLN A 362 -0.59 -10.49 16.71
CA GLN A 362 -0.06 -11.84 16.96
C GLN A 362 -0.49 -12.37 18.33
N ASP A 363 -0.35 -11.55 19.38
CA ASP A 363 -0.67 -11.93 20.76
C ASP A 363 -2.18 -12.13 20.97
N SER A 364 -3.01 -11.39 20.23
CA SER A 364 -4.47 -11.47 20.33
C SER A 364 -5.12 -12.49 19.40
N PHE A 365 -4.36 -13.09 18.46
CA PHE A 365 -4.88 -14.03 17.47
C PHE A 365 -5.42 -15.31 18.09
N GLU A 366 -6.70 -15.57 17.83
CA GLU A 366 -7.44 -16.70 18.36
C GLU A 366 -8.23 -17.42 17.26
N ARG A 367 -8.23 -18.75 17.31
CA ARG A 367 -9.06 -19.59 16.44
C ARG A 367 -10.41 -19.81 17.07
N THR A 368 -11.48 -19.42 16.38
CA THR A 368 -12.86 -19.73 16.77
C THR A 368 -13.46 -20.78 15.84
N GLU A 369 -14.71 -21.17 16.09
CA GLU A 369 -15.47 -22.00 15.15
C GLU A 369 -15.76 -21.23 13.86
N GLY A 370 -15.88 -21.95 12.74
CA GLY A 370 -16.12 -21.40 11.40
C GLY A 370 -14.92 -21.54 10.47
N VAL A 371 -15.19 -21.79 9.20
CA VAL A 371 -14.20 -21.78 8.10
C VAL A 371 -14.90 -21.19 6.89
N LEU A 372 -14.19 -20.38 6.11
CA LEU A 372 -14.77 -19.81 4.88
C LEU A 372 -15.26 -20.94 3.98
N ASP A 373 -16.42 -20.71 3.38
CA ASP A 373 -16.97 -21.57 2.35
C ASP A 373 -16.22 -21.29 1.05
N ASP A 374 -15.72 -22.33 0.38
CA ASP A 374 -14.98 -22.21 -0.88
C ASP A 374 -15.83 -21.57 -2.00
N ALA A 375 -17.15 -21.59 -1.88
CA ALA A 375 -18.08 -20.93 -2.80
C ALA A 375 -18.39 -19.45 -2.45
N ALA A 376 -17.88 -18.92 -1.34
CA ALA A 376 -18.10 -17.53 -0.98
C ALA A 376 -17.44 -16.59 -2.02
N GLY A 377 -18.19 -15.60 -2.52
CA GLY A 377 -17.67 -14.69 -3.55
C GLY A 377 -17.75 -15.23 -4.99
N ALA A 378 -18.52 -16.30 -5.25
CA ALA A 378 -18.72 -16.86 -6.59
C ALA A 378 -19.33 -15.88 -7.62
N ASP A 379 -19.97 -14.78 -7.17
CA ASP A 379 -20.51 -13.73 -8.03
C ASP A 379 -19.44 -12.71 -8.49
N ILE A 380 -18.18 -12.86 -8.06
CA ILE A 380 -17.07 -11.99 -8.45
C ILE A 380 -16.55 -12.41 -9.84
N GLN A 381 -16.40 -11.41 -10.72
CA GLN A 381 -15.90 -11.61 -12.08
C GLN A 381 -14.51 -12.26 -12.05
N GLN A 382 -14.42 -13.50 -12.56
CA GLN A 382 -13.18 -14.26 -12.63
C GLN A 382 -12.19 -13.52 -13.54
N ASN A 383 -11.08 -13.06 -12.96
CA ASN A 383 -9.97 -12.48 -13.71
C ASN A 383 -8.79 -13.44 -13.64
N ILE A 384 -8.22 -13.80 -14.79
CA ILE A 384 -7.07 -14.72 -14.91
C ILE A 384 -5.85 -14.18 -14.15
N ASP A 385 -5.77 -12.87 -13.97
CA ASP A 385 -4.66 -12.18 -13.29
C ASP A 385 -4.83 -12.07 -11.77
N LEU A 386 -5.98 -12.48 -11.24
CA LEU A 386 -6.28 -12.45 -9.82
C LEU A 386 -6.28 -13.87 -9.26
N LEU A 387 -5.63 -14.04 -8.11
CA LEU A 387 -5.76 -15.25 -7.32
C LEU A 387 -6.46 -14.90 -6.01
N SER A 388 -7.73 -15.30 -5.90
CA SER A 388 -8.60 -14.98 -4.74
C SER A 388 -8.66 -13.46 -4.44
N GLY A 389 -8.76 -12.65 -5.49
CA GLY A 389 -8.93 -11.20 -5.40
C GLY A 389 -7.63 -10.43 -5.19
N LEU A 390 -6.49 -11.12 -5.24
CA LEU A 390 -5.16 -10.57 -5.07
C LEU A 390 -4.42 -10.65 -6.39
N GLU A 391 -3.75 -9.55 -6.76
CA GLU A 391 -2.97 -9.47 -7.98
C GLU A 391 -1.75 -10.37 -7.91
N ILE A 392 -1.59 -11.23 -8.93
CA ILE A 392 -0.37 -11.98 -9.15
C ILE A 392 0.69 -10.98 -9.62
N ARG A 393 1.91 -11.08 -9.09
CA ARG A 393 3.01 -10.23 -9.56
C ARG A 393 3.19 -10.43 -11.05
N LYS A 394 3.17 -9.35 -11.81
CA LYS A 394 3.46 -9.34 -13.25
C LYS A 394 4.83 -8.75 -13.51
N PRO A 395 5.51 -9.18 -14.58
CA PRO A 395 6.69 -8.48 -15.05
C PRO A 395 6.31 -7.07 -15.54
N LYS A 396 7.21 -6.11 -15.33
CA LYS A 396 7.10 -4.74 -15.83
C LYS A 396 7.09 -4.72 -17.36
N ILE A 397 7.89 -5.59 -17.97
CA ILE A 397 8.02 -5.75 -19.41
C ILE A 397 8.52 -7.17 -19.68
N SER A 398 7.98 -7.79 -20.73
CA SER A 398 8.47 -9.07 -21.24
C SER A 398 8.85 -8.92 -22.72
N ARG A 399 9.92 -9.62 -23.09
CA ARG A 399 10.45 -9.69 -24.45
C ARG A 399 10.87 -11.12 -24.75
N SER A 400 11.22 -11.36 -26.00
CA SER A 400 11.86 -12.58 -26.41
C SER A 400 13.37 -12.48 -26.23
N GLY A 401 14.01 -13.63 -26.19
CA GLY A 401 15.45 -13.80 -26.31
C GLY A 401 15.74 -15.12 -26.99
N PHE A 402 17.02 -15.45 -27.13
CA PHE A 402 17.41 -16.80 -27.54
C PHE A 402 18.73 -17.23 -26.93
N PHE A 403 18.85 -18.53 -26.71
CA PHE A 403 20.04 -19.15 -26.16
C PHE A 403 21.18 -19.18 -27.19
N VAL A 404 22.35 -18.71 -26.77
CA VAL A 404 23.60 -18.69 -27.55
C VAL A 404 24.68 -19.64 -27.00
N SER A 405 24.37 -20.33 -25.89
CA SER A 405 25.25 -21.33 -25.28
C SER A 405 24.44 -22.49 -24.68
N THR A 406 25.07 -23.66 -24.60
CA THR A 406 24.48 -24.89 -24.04
C THR A 406 24.31 -24.86 -22.52
N ASP A 407 24.93 -23.90 -21.84
CA ASP A 407 24.77 -23.66 -20.39
C ASP A 407 23.67 -22.63 -20.07
N GLY A 408 23.01 -22.08 -21.10
CA GLY A 408 21.83 -21.24 -20.96
C GLY A 408 22.08 -19.73 -21.09
N VAL A 409 23.29 -19.29 -21.51
CA VAL A 409 23.50 -17.87 -21.85
C VAL A 409 22.55 -17.46 -22.98
N ALA A 410 21.87 -16.34 -22.82
CA ALA A 410 20.88 -15.84 -23.76
C ALA A 410 21.17 -14.41 -24.22
N VAL A 411 20.77 -14.09 -25.45
CA VAL A 411 20.75 -12.74 -26.01
C VAL A 411 19.31 -12.23 -26.02
N THR A 412 19.11 -10.95 -25.72
CA THR A 412 17.82 -10.25 -25.78
C THR A 412 18.04 -8.76 -26.03
N THR A 413 16.99 -7.96 -26.01
CA THR A 413 17.04 -6.51 -26.19
C THR A 413 17.48 -5.78 -24.93
N ALA A 414 18.11 -4.62 -25.07
CA ALA A 414 18.58 -3.83 -23.95
C ALA A 414 17.42 -3.19 -23.15
N ASP A 415 16.28 -2.91 -23.76
CA ASP A 415 15.11 -2.28 -23.11
C ASP A 415 14.49 -3.18 -22.03
N VAL A 416 14.47 -4.51 -22.23
CA VAL A 416 13.85 -5.45 -21.27
C VAL A 416 14.63 -5.55 -19.96
N VAL A 417 15.92 -5.19 -19.92
CA VAL A 417 16.72 -5.30 -18.70
C VAL A 417 16.93 -3.98 -17.96
N GLN A 418 16.36 -2.89 -18.48
CA GLN A 418 16.53 -1.56 -17.90
C GLN A 418 15.66 -1.31 -16.67
N GLY A 419 16.31 -1.02 -15.55
CA GLY A 419 15.65 -0.67 -14.30
C GLY A 419 14.87 -1.83 -13.68
N CYS A 420 15.31 -3.07 -13.90
CA CYS A 420 14.73 -4.25 -13.28
C CYS A 420 15.40 -4.51 -11.92
N THR A 421 14.61 -4.86 -10.91
CA THR A 421 15.12 -5.43 -9.65
C THR A 421 15.58 -6.87 -9.86
N ARG A 422 14.93 -7.58 -10.79
CA ARG A 422 15.24 -8.97 -11.13
C ARG A 422 14.90 -9.24 -12.59
N VAL A 423 15.73 -10.02 -13.27
CA VAL A 423 15.47 -10.54 -14.63
C VAL A 423 15.29 -12.05 -14.55
N THR A 424 14.34 -12.60 -15.31
CA THR A 424 14.16 -14.05 -15.44
C THR A 424 14.14 -14.50 -16.88
N LEU A 425 14.60 -15.73 -17.09
CA LEU A 425 14.45 -16.52 -18.31
C LEU A 425 13.31 -17.54 -18.14
N ASP A 426 12.55 -17.76 -19.21
CA ASP A 426 11.32 -18.55 -19.25
C ASP A 426 10.36 -18.19 -18.10
N HIS A 427 9.68 -19.18 -17.54
CA HIS A 427 8.71 -19.00 -16.47
C HIS A 427 9.34 -19.02 -15.07
N GLY A 428 10.54 -18.42 -14.91
CA GLY A 428 11.02 -18.02 -13.59
C GLY A 428 12.49 -18.26 -13.24
N TYR A 429 13.34 -18.67 -14.17
CA TYR A 429 14.77 -18.88 -13.89
C TYR A 429 15.50 -17.54 -13.72
N PRO A 430 16.06 -17.21 -12.56
CA PRO A 430 16.77 -15.94 -12.38
C PRO A 430 17.98 -15.84 -13.31
N ALA A 431 18.23 -14.65 -13.85
CA ALA A 431 19.40 -14.38 -14.67
C ALA A 431 20.07 -13.06 -14.31
N GLU A 432 21.39 -13.05 -14.43
CA GLU A 432 22.25 -11.89 -14.27
C GLU A 432 22.54 -11.27 -15.64
N VAL A 433 22.64 -9.94 -15.67
CA VAL A 433 23.02 -9.21 -16.88
C VAL A 433 24.54 -9.23 -17.01
N LEU A 434 25.06 -9.93 -18.03
CA LEU A 434 26.49 -10.00 -18.31
C LEU A 434 27.02 -8.74 -18.97
N ALA A 435 26.26 -8.23 -19.95
CA ALA A 435 26.62 -7.06 -20.73
C ALA A 435 25.36 -6.41 -21.30
N VAL A 436 25.40 -5.08 -21.44
CA VAL A 436 24.40 -4.30 -22.18
C VAL A 436 25.14 -3.43 -23.17
N ASP A 437 24.83 -3.59 -24.45
CA ASP A 437 25.33 -2.72 -25.51
C ASP A 437 24.20 -1.78 -25.95
N ALA A 438 24.24 -0.56 -25.44
CA ALA A 438 23.26 0.47 -25.73
C ALA A 438 23.35 0.99 -27.19
N GLN A 439 24.46 0.78 -27.90
CA GLN A 439 24.61 1.21 -29.29
C GLN A 439 23.81 0.32 -30.24
N THR A 440 23.90 -0.99 -30.03
CA THR A 440 23.20 -1.99 -30.86
C THR A 440 21.83 -2.38 -30.29
N GLY A 441 21.56 -2.02 -29.02
CA GLY A 441 20.30 -2.31 -28.35
C GLY A 441 20.16 -3.76 -27.87
N LEU A 442 21.28 -4.46 -27.65
CA LEU A 442 21.31 -5.85 -27.17
C LEU A 442 21.77 -5.97 -25.71
N ALA A 443 21.36 -7.05 -25.06
CA ALA A 443 21.84 -7.47 -23.75
C ALA A 443 22.14 -8.98 -23.73
N LEU A 444 23.15 -9.36 -22.94
CA LEU A 444 23.55 -10.74 -22.69
C LEU A 444 23.19 -11.13 -21.27
N LEU A 445 22.53 -12.29 -21.11
CA LEU A 445 22.03 -12.78 -19.83
C LEU A 445 22.64 -14.14 -19.50
N ARG A 446 22.99 -14.35 -18.23
CA ARG A 446 23.42 -15.64 -17.70
C ARG A 446 22.46 -16.11 -16.63
N PRO A 447 21.85 -17.30 -16.76
CA PRO A 447 21.01 -17.83 -15.71
C PRO A 447 21.85 -18.18 -14.47
N SER A 448 21.30 -17.97 -13.28
CA SER A 448 21.96 -18.29 -12.01
C SER A 448 22.14 -19.81 -11.80
N GLN A 449 21.41 -20.61 -12.57
CA GLN A 449 21.52 -22.06 -12.65
C GLN A 449 21.71 -22.47 -14.11
N THR A 450 22.47 -23.53 -14.37
CA THR A 450 22.66 -24.04 -15.73
C THR A 450 21.32 -24.46 -16.33
N LEU A 451 20.99 -23.90 -17.50
CA LEU A 451 19.82 -24.30 -18.29
C LEU A 451 20.31 -25.08 -19.51
N ALA A 452 19.63 -26.18 -19.83
CA ALA A 452 19.92 -27.02 -20.99
C ALA A 452 18.87 -26.77 -22.08
N PRO A 453 19.07 -25.77 -22.97
CA PRO A 453 18.08 -25.44 -23.99
C PRO A 453 17.94 -26.54 -25.03
N MET A 454 16.76 -26.65 -25.65
CA MET A 454 16.49 -27.67 -26.69
C MET A 454 17.29 -27.42 -27.96
N ALA A 455 17.60 -26.15 -28.26
CA ALA A 455 18.48 -25.74 -29.34
C ALA A 455 19.28 -24.51 -28.90
N VAL A 456 20.44 -24.32 -29.53
CA VAL A 456 21.29 -23.13 -29.36
C VAL A 456 21.43 -22.44 -30.71
N ALA A 457 21.45 -21.11 -30.70
CA ALA A 457 21.63 -20.30 -31.89
C ALA A 457 22.98 -20.57 -32.56
N GLU A 458 22.93 -20.75 -33.87
CA GLU A 458 24.10 -20.78 -34.74
C GLU A 458 24.07 -19.53 -35.61
N LEU A 459 25.00 -18.60 -35.39
CA LEU A 459 25.06 -17.33 -36.09
C LEU A 459 25.50 -17.55 -37.55
N SER A 460 24.81 -16.92 -38.49
CA SER A 460 25.17 -16.99 -39.91
C SER A 460 26.46 -16.20 -40.17
N PRO A 461 27.51 -16.83 -40.74
CA PRO A 461 28.75 -16.13 -41.09
C PRO A 461 28.64 -15.35 -42.41
N GLN A 462 27.54 -15.51 -43.16
CA GLN A 462 27.36 -14.95 -44.48
C GLN A 462 26.40 -13.76 -44.45
N SER A 463 26.70 -12.72 -45.25
CA SER A 463 25.74 -11.66 -45.50
C SER A 463 24.50 -12.24 -46.20
N PRO A 464 23.30 -12.09 -45.63
CA PRO A 464 22.09 -12.64 -46.22
C PRO A 464 21.73 -11.94 -47.55
N ARG A 465 21.06 -12.67 -48.44
CA ARG A 465 20.60 -12.12 -49.73
C ARG A 465 19.33 -11.30 -49.50
N LEU A 466 19.28 -10.12 -50.12
CA LEU A 466 18.05 -9.32 -50.12
C LEU A 466 16.87 -10.12 -50.68
N GLN A 467 15.68 -9.85 -50.14
CA GLN A 467 14.43 -10.53 -50.48
C GLN A 467 14.40 -12.02 -50.12
N SER A 468 15.34 -12.51 -49.31
CA SER A 468 15.25 -13.85 -48.74
C SER A 468 14.10 -13.93 -47.72
N GLU A 469 13.37 -15.04 -47.74
CA GLU A 469 12.43 -15.37 -46.66
C GLU A 469 13.16 -15.55 -45.34
N ILE A 470 12.57 -15.00 -44.28
CA ILE A 470 13.04 -15.10 -42.90
C ILE A 470 11.88 -15.49 -41.99
N ALA A 471 12.20 -15.96 -40.79
CA ALA A 471 11.26 -16.10 -39.70
C ALA A 471 11.80 -15.45 -38.44
N VAL A 472 10.91 -14.92 -37.61
CA VAL A 472 11.22 -14.49 -36.25
C VAL A 472 10.49 -15.43 -35.30
N SER A 473 11.22 -16.02 -34.36
CA SER A 473 10.62 -16.79 -33.27
C SER A 473 10.53 -15.92 -32.02
N GLY A 474 9.36 -15.78 -31.43
CA GLY A 474 9.17 -14.87 -30.31
C GLY A 474 7.90 -15.12 -29.50
N PHE A 475 7.90 -14.68 -28.25
CA PHE A 475 6.74 -14.65 -27.37
C PHE A 475 5.88 -13.43 -27.68
N SER A 476 5.17 -13.45 -28.81
CA SER A 476 4.39 -12.31 -29.33
C SER A 476 3.39 -11.73 -28.31
N TYR A 477 2.86 -12.58 -27.43
CA TYR A 477 1.92 -12.23 -26.35
C TYR A 477 2.56 -12.36 -24.96
N GLU A 478 3.86 -12.09 -24.85
CA GLU A 478 4.55 -11.88 -23.56
C GLU A 478 4.43 -13.06 -22.57
N GLY A 479 4.30 -14.28 -23.11
CA GLY A 479 4.23 -15.52 -22.34
C GLY A 479 2.81 -16.06 -22.10
N VAL A 480 1.74 -15.34 -22.48
CA VAL A 480 0.35 -15.76 -22.26
C VAL A 480 0.02 -17.08 -22.97
N LEU A 481 0.63 -17.34 -24.14
CA LEU A 481 0.42 -18.59 -24.89
C LEU A 481 1.30 -19.77 -24.42
N GLY A 482 2.21 -19.55 -23.46
CA GLY A 482 3.10 -20.59 -22.91
C GLY A 482 4.20 -21.09 -23.85
N ALA A 483 4.24 -20.63 -25.10
CA ALA A 483 5.25 -20.99 -26.10
C ALA A 483 5.46 -19.85 -27.11
N PRO A 484 6.64 -19.76 -27.75
CA PRO A 484 6.90 -18.78 -28.79
C PRO A 484 6.18 -19.13 -30.10
N SER A 485 5.79 -18.10 -30.84
CA SER A 485 5.24 -18.17 -32.20
C SER A 485 6.31 -17.83 -33.24
N LEU A 486 6.12 -18.35 -34.46
CA LEU A 486 6.92 -17.95 -35.62
C LEU A 486 6.16 -16.96 -36.50
N THR A 487 6.78 -15.82 -36.74
CA THR A 487 6.30 -14.78 -37.66
C THR A 487 7.17 -14.77 -38.91
N TRP A 488 6.56 -15.01 -40.07
CA TRP A 488 7.25 -15.06 -41.36
C TRP A 488 7.35 -13.68 -42.00
N GLY A 489 8.42 -13.45 -42.76
CA GLY A 489 8.63 -12.21 -43.49
C GLY A 489 9.77 -12.29 -44.50
N THR A 490 10.27 -11.13 -44.92
CA THR A 490 11.41 -11.04 -45.82
C THR A 490 12.48 -10.07 -45.34
N LEU A 491 13.72 -10.30 -45.77
CA LEU A 491 14.82 -9.36 -45.58
C LEU A 491 14.75 -8.24 -46.63
N ALA A 492 14.34 -7.05 -46.23
CA ALA A 492 14.18 -5.92 -47.13
C ALA A 492 15.51 -5.23 -47.46
N ASP A 493 16.37 -5.01 -46.45
CA ASP A 493 17.69 -4.38 -46.61
C ASP A 493 18.67 -4.88 -45.53
N ILE A 494 19.97 -4.79 -45.79
CA ILE A 494 21.06 -5.14 -44.84
C ILE A 494 21.62 -3.92 -44.11
N LYS A 495 20.88 -2.81 -44.14
CA LYS A 495 21.19 -1.54 -43.47
C LYS A 495 19.91 -0.86 -42.98
N SER A 496 20.04 0.03 -42.00
CA SER A 496 18.93 0.90 -41.56
C SER A 496 18.56 1.96 -42.60
N LEU A 497 17.49 2.73 -42.33
CA LEU A 497 17.09 3.88 -43.15
C LEU A 497 18.12 5.03 -43.11
N GLU A 498 18.94 5.06 -42.06
CA GLU A 498 20.04 6.01 -41.84
C GLU A 498 21.38 5.48 -42.38
N GLY A 499 21.40 4.25 -42.91
CA GLY A 499 22.58 3.62 -43.48
C GLY A 499 23.46 2.85 -42.50
N ASP A 500 23.00 2.57 -41.27
CA ASP A 500 23.73 1.74 -40.32
C ASP A 500 23.78 0.28 -40.79
N THR A 501 24.98 -0.25 -41.03
CA THR A 501 25.22 -1.62 -41.49
C THR A 501 25.14 -2.67 -40.39
N ASN A 502 25.06 -2.26 -39.11
CA ASN A 502 24.83 -3.16 -37.99
C ASN A 502 23.37 -3.61 -37.89
N LEU A 503 22.47 -2.93 -38.61
CA LEU A 503 21.04 -3.18 -38.60
C LEU A 503 20.57 -3.71 -39.95
N ALA A 504 19.71 -4.73 -39.93
CA ALA A 504 18.96 -5.17 -41.08
C ALA A 504 17.52 -4.62 -41.01
N ARG A 505 16.95 -4.28 -42.16
CA ARG A 505 15.53 -3.92 -42.29
C ARG A 505 14.74 -5.12 -42.77
N LEU A 506 13.67 -5.42 -42.06
CA LEU A 506 12.81 -6.56 -42.32
C LEU A 506 11.40 -6.09 -42.70
N GLU A 507 10.72 -6.92 -43.48
CA GLU A 507 9.31 -6.79 -43.81
C GLU A 507 8.55 -7.94 -43.14
N LEU A 508 8.03 -7.68 -41.93
CA LEU A 508 7.15 -8.58 -41.15
C LEU A 508 6.33 -7.80 -40.13
N SER A 509 5.16 -8.34 -39.78
CA SER A 509 4.31 -7.81 -38.71
C SER A 509 4.66 -8.42 -37.37
N ALA A 510 5.67 -7.87 -36.70
CA ALA A 510 6.06 -8.27 -35.34
C ALA A 510 5.18 -7.61 -34.27
N GLN A 511 4.95 -8.32 -33.18
CA GLN A 511 4.35 -7.79 -31.95
C GLN A 511 5.44 -7.27 -30.99
N PRO A 512 5.09 -6.41 -30.01
CA PRO A 512 6.06 -5.93 -29.02
C PRO A 512 6.81 -7.05 -28.28
N GLY A 513 6.14 -8.16 -27.98
CA GLY A 513 6.75 -9.31 -27.31
C GLY A 513 7.76 -10.10 -28.18
N ASP A 514 7.73 -9.95 -29.51
CA ASP A 514 8.68 -10.61 -30.42
C ASP A 514 10.08 -10.01 -30.35
N ALA A 515 10.21 -8.77 -29.89
CA ALA A 515 11.50 -8.10 -29.79
C ALA A 515 12.47 -8.93 -28.94
N GLY A 516 13.71 -9.05 -29.40
CA GLY A 516 14.74 -9.92 -28.85
C GLY A 516 14.71 -11.36 -29.39
N GLY A 517 13.70 -11.73 -30.16
CA GLY A 517 13.62 -13.03 -30.83
C GLY A 517 14.66 -13.20 -31.93
N PRO A 518 15.13 -14.44 -32.20
CA PRO A 518 16.08 -14.69 -33.27
C PRO A 518 15.40 -14.55 -34.63
N VAL A 519 16.07 -13.84 -35.54
CA VAL A 519 15.72 -13.80 -36.96
C VAL A 519 16.48 -14.92 -37.65
N VAL A 520 15.77 -15.91 -38.18
CA VAL A 520 16.35 -17.09 -38.81
C VAL A 520 16.07 -17.15 -40.31
N ASP A 521 17.00 -17.76 -41.05
CA ASP A 521 16.81 -18.11 -42.46
C ASP A 521 16.18 -19.51 -42.64
N LYS A 522 16.07 -19.96 -43.90
CA LYS A 522 15.51 -21.28 -44.23
C LYS A 522 16.34 -22.47 -43.72
N SER A 523 17.63 -22.31 -43.39
CA SER A 523 18.43 -23.40 -42.78
C SER A 523 18.35 -23.38 -41.25
N GLY A 524 17.69 -22.38 -40.68
CA GLY A 524 17.63 -22.14 -39.24
C GLY A 524 18.89 -21.47 -38.69
N ALA A 525 19.73 -20.88 -39.54
CA ALA A 525 20.84 -20.04 -39.11
C ALA A 525 20.29 -18.69 -38.63
N VAL A 526 20.84 -18.15 -37.54
CA VAL A 526 20.44 -16.86 -36.99
C VAL A 526 21.13 -15.75 -37.78
N LEU A 527 20.34 -14.95 -38.50
CA LEU A 527 20.79 -13.76 -39.24
C LEU A 527 20.92 -12.53 -38.34
N GLY A 528 20.22 -12.52 -37.21
CA GLY A 528 20.17 -11.39 -36.30
C GLY A 528 19.16 -11.56 -35.17
N MET A 529 18.93 -10.48 -34.42
CA MET A 529 17.94 -10.38 -33.36
C MET A 529 16.98 -9.24 -33.65
N LEU A 530 15.68 -9.49 -33.55
CA LEU A 530 14.66 -8.46 -33.74
C LEU A 530 14.80 -7.36 -32.68
N LEU A 531 14.81 -6.10 -33.10
CA LEU A 531 14.81 -4.93 -32.20
C LEU A 531 13.38 -4.47 -31.91
N PRO A 532 13.16 -3.80 -30.76
CA PRO A 532 11.85 -3.18 -30.48
C PRO A 532 11.53 -2.15 -31.57
N GLN A 533 10.24 -1.98 -31.86
CA GLN A 533 9.81 -0.94 -32.79
C GLN A 533 10.25 0.45 -32.28
N ALA A 534 10.60 1.34 -33.21
CA ALA A 534 11.12 2.67 -32.89
C ALA A 534 10.16 3.44 -31.98
N GLY A 535 10.69 4.02 -30.90
CA GLY A 535 9.95 4.81 -29.92
C GLY A 535 9.47 6.17 -30.44
N GLU A 536 8.80 6.92 -29.57
CA GLU A 536 8.02 8.14 -29.90
C GLU A 536 8.74 9.12 -30.83
N GLY A 537 8.00 9.60 -31.84
CA GLY A 537 8.45 10.64 -32.79
C GLY A 537 8.57 10.17 -34.24
N ARG A 538 8.55 8.85 -34.50
CA ARG A 538 8.56 8.32 -35.87
C ARG A 538 7.64 7.11 -36.00
N GLN A 539 6.54 7.27 -36.73
CA GLN A 539 5.62 6.18 -37.05
C GLN A 539 6.02 5.53 -38.38
N LEU A 540 6.43 4.27 -38.33
CA LEU A 540 6.74 3.46 -39.50
C LEU A 540 5.53 2.62 -39.90
N PRO A 541 5.46 2.13 -41.15
CA PRO A 541 4.50 1.10 -41.53
C PRO A 541 4.60 -0.13 -40.62
N GLY A 542 3.48 -0.78 -40.30
CA GLY A 542 3.42 -1.84 -39.29
C GLY A 542 4.14 -3.14 -39.66
N ASP A 543 4.56 -3.28 -40.92
CA ASP A 543 5.37 -4.36 -41.46
C ASP A 543 6.88 -4.02 -41.48
N VAL A 544 7.28 -2.79 -41.17
CA VAL A 544 8.70 -2.40 -41.15
C VAL A 544 9.29 -2.63 -39.76
N SER A 545 10.19 -3.59 -39.68
CA SER A 545 10.94 -3.92 -38.45
C SER A 545 12.45 -3.86 -38.68
N PHE A 546 13.22 -3.79 -37.59
CA PHE A 546 14.69 -3.79 -37.63
C PHE A 546 15.25 -4.95 -36.81
N ALA A 547 16.42 -5.43 -37.20
CA ALA A 547 17.16 -6.43 -36.44
C ALA A 547 18.63 -6.07 -36.36
N VAL A 548 19.26 -6.27 -35.20
CA VAL A 548 20.72 -6.24 -35.12
C VAL A 548 21.28 -7.49 -35.79
N ASN A 549 22.32 -7.32 -36.61
CA ASN A 549 22.85 -8.42 -37.42
C ASN A 549 23.69 -9.42 -36.59
N ALA A 550 23.91 -10.60 -37.16
CA ALA A 550 24.69 -11.68 -36.54
C ALA A 550 26.13 -11.28 -36.18
N ALA A 551 26.77 -10.41 -36.99
CA ALA A 551 28.14 -9.97 -36.74
C ALA A 551 28.24 -9.11 -35.47
N ALA A 552 27.31 -8.17 -35.27
CA ALA A 552 27.24 -7.34 -34.08
C ALA A 552 26.95 -8.18 -32.82
N ILE A 553 26.07 -9.18 -32.92
CA ILE A 553 25.83 -10.14 -31.82
C ILE A 553 27.11 -10.91 -31.48
N GLY A 554 27.82 -11.42 -32.50
CA GLY A 554 29.10 -12.11 -32.31
C GLY A 554 30.14 -11.23 -31.63
N SER A 555 30.31 -9.98 -32.07
CA SER A 555 31.23 -9.03 -31.44
C SER A 555 30.87 -8.72 -29.98
N ALA A 556 29.58 -8.60 -29.65
CA ALA A 556 29.15 -8.40 -28.27
C ALA A 556 29.42 -9.63 -27.39
N MET A 557 29.22 -10.85 -27.93
CA MET A 557 29.57 -12.08 -27.24
C MET A 557 31.07 -12.17 -26.95
N GLU A 558 31.91 -11.89 -27.96
CA GLU A 558 33.37 -11.87 -27.82
C GLU A 558 33.83 -10.85 -26.77
N ALA A 559 33.25 -9.65 -26.78
CA ALA A 559 33.53 -8.61 -25.78
C ALA A 559 33.16 -9.04 -24.35
N ALA A 560 32.16 -9.92 -24.21
CA ALA A 560 31.75 -10.53 -22.93
C ALA A 560 32.54 -11.81 -22.57
N GLY A 561 33.55 -12.18 -23.37
CA GLY A 561 34.36 -13.38 -23.15
C GLY A 561 33.66 -14.70 -23.51
N LEU A 562 32.66 -14.64 -24.40
CA LEU A 562 31.89 -15.79 -24.88
C LEU A 562 32.26 -16.11 -26.33
N SER A 563 32.17 -17.39 -26.70
CA SER A 563 32.39 -17.83 -28.08
C SER A 563 31.04 -18.01 -28.79
N ALA A 564 30.89 -17.39 -29.96
CA ALA A 564 29.71 -17.60 -30.80
C ALA A 564 29.82 -18.91 -31.58
N THR A 565 28.73 -19.69 -31.60
CA THR A 565 28.63 -20.85 -32.50
C THR A 565 28.28 -20.37 -33.90
N SER A 566 29.14 -20.65 -34.88
CA SER A 566 28.88 -20.29 -36.28
C SER A 566 28.14 -21.40 -37.01
N HIS A 567 27.16 -21.05 -37.84
CA HIS A 567 26.45 -22.01 -38.68
C HIS A 567 27.36 -22.51 -39.81
N ALA A 568 27.31 -23.81 -40.10
CA ALA A 568 28.07 -24.38 -41.22
C ALA A 568 27.50 -23.87 -42.56
N PRO A 569 28.33 -23.43 -43.53
CA PRO A 569 27.88 -22.86 -44.82
C PRO A 569 27.10 -23.79 -45.78
N ALA A 570 26.67 -24.98 -45.33
CA ALA A 570 26.22 -26.09 -46.19
C ALA A 570 24.89 -26.72 -45.77
N GLY A 571 24.01 -25.99 -45.06
CA GLY A 571 22.67 -26.47 -44.74
C GLY A 571 21.72 -26.34 -45.92
N SER A 572 21.18 -27.46 -46.43
CA SER A 572 19.94 -27.42 -47.22
C SER A 572 18.82 -26.78 -46.40
N ALA A 573 17.87 -26.11 -47.05
CA ALA A 573 16.69 -25.57 -46.38
C ALA A 573 16.01 -26.66 -45.52
N LEU A 574 15.72 -26.33 -44.26
CA LEU A 574 15.02 -27.21 -43.35
C LEU A 574 13.55 -27.33 -43.77
N PRO A 575 12.92 -28.51 -43.60
CA PRO A 575 11.46 -28.60 -43.63
C PRO A 575 10.86 -27.64 -42.59
N ASN A 576 9.72 -27.02 -42.90
CA ASN A 576 9.09 -26.02 -42.02
C ASN A 576 8.94 -26.49 -40.56
N GLN A 577 8.56 -27.75 -40.35
CA GLN A 577 8.42 -28.30 -38.99
C GLN A 577 9.76 -28.37 -38.23
N ALA A 578 10.85 -28.70 -38.91
CA ALA A 578 12.19 -28.72 -38.30
C ALA A 578 12.69 -27.30 -38.02
N LEU A 579 12.36 -26.34 -38.90
CA LEU A 579 12.67 -24.93 -38.69
C LEU A 579 11.92 -24.37 -37.48
N VAL A 580 10.62 -24.66 -37.35
CA VAL A 580 9.81 -24.31 -36.17
C VAL A 580 10.45 -24.89 -34.91
N LEU A 581 10.67 -26.21 -34.85
CA LEU A 581 11.25 -26.87 -33.66
C LEU A 581 12.60 -26.28 -33.25
N ARG A 582 13.46 -26.00 -34.23
CA ARG A 582 14.78 -25.41 -33.98
C ARG A 582 14.67 -23.99 -33.46
N ALA A 583 13.86 -23.15 -34.11
CA ALA A 583 13.71 -21.74 -33.74
C ALA A 583 12.99 -21.58 -32.38
N THR A 584 11.90 -22.32 -32.15
CA THR A 584 11.21 -22.29 -30.85
C THR A 584 12.07 -22.90 -29.75
N GLY A 585 12.84 -23.96 -30.04
CA GLY A 585 13.69 -24.64 -29.06
C GLY A 585 14.89 -23.82 -28.55
N MET A 586 15.28 -22.76 -29.27
CA MET A 586 16.29 -21.81 -28.81
C MET A 586 15.71 -20.52 -28.24
N THR A 587 14.42 -20.25 -28.45
CA THR A 587 13.78 -19.00 -28.03
C THR A 587 13.39 -19.07 -26.55
N VAL A 588 13.60 -17.99 -25.81
CA VAL A 588 13.37 -17.89 -24.38
C VAL A 588 12.55 -16.65 -24.05
N LEU A 589 11.64 -16.75 -23.08
CA LEU A 589 10.92 -15.57 -22.57
C LEU A 589 11.84 -14.83 -21.61
N VAL A 590 12.01 -13.52 -21.80
CA VAL A 590 12.78 -12.67 -20.89
C VAL A 590 11.84 -11.69 -20.20
N SER A 591 11.85 -11.69 -18.88
CA SER A 591 10.91 -10.88 -18.09
C SER A 591 11.65 -10.01 -17.07
N CYS A 592 11.33 -8.72 -17.09
CA CYS A 592 11.78 -7.72 -16.12
C CYS A 592 10.81 -7.64 -14.95
N TRP A 593 11.30 -7.67 -13.73
CA TRP A 593 10.49 -7.57 -12.52
C TRP A 593 10.90 -6.34 -11.71
N GLU A 594 9.91 -5.67 -11.12
CA GLU A 594 10.08 -4.59 -10.13
C GLU A 594 9.92 -5.11 -8.71
#